data_AF-A0A0M4RPV6-F1
#
_entry.id   AF-A0A0M4RPV6-F1
#
_cell.length_a   1.000
_cell.length_b   1.000
_cell.length_c   1.000
_cell.angle_alpha   90.00
_cell.angle_beta   90.00
_cell.angle_gamma   90.00
#
_symmetry.space_group_name_H-M   'P 1'
#
loop_
_entity.id
_entity.type
_entity.pdbx_description
1 polymer ?
#
loop_
_entity_poly.entity_id
_entity_poly.type
_entity_poly.pdbx_seq_one_letter_code
_entity_poly.pdbx_strand_id
1 'polypeptide(L)'
;MKIKFCGGCNPFYDRKKVYIMLLKNKKVQKLDKVIILNGCQRGCRKSLKDKNVINVQEYIINNDLKDINEEKIYNWIIENIFK
;
A
#
# COMPACT_ATOMS: atom_id res chain seq x y z
N MET A 1 -11.04 -8.40 3.00
CA MET A 1 -9.75 -7.86 2.52
C MET A 1 -8.60 -8.68 3.07
N LYS A 2 -7.56 -8.92 2.26
CA LYS A 2 -6.35 -9.63 2.66
C LYS A 2 -5.14 -8.70 2.58
N ILE A 3 -4.46 -8.47 3.70
CA ILE A 3 -3.22 -7.69 3.71
C ILE A 3 -2.03 -8.65 3.71
N LYS A 4 -1.10 -8.47 2.79
CA LYS A 4 0.17 -9.19 2.73
C LYS A 4 1.32 -8.21 2.90
N PHE A 5 2.38 -8.67 3.57
CA PHE A 5 3.63 -7.94 3.68
C PHE A 5 4.62 -8.50 2.66
N CYS A 6 5.34 -7.62 1.98
CA CYS A 6 6.48 -7.99 1.16
C CYS A 6 7.77 -7.46 1.81
N GLY A 7 8.88 -8.15 1.57
CA GLY A 7 10.20 -7.78 2.09
C GLY A 7 10.69 -6.43 1.59
N GLY A 8 11.83 -5.99 2.14
CA GLY A 8 12.45 -4.70 1.86
C GLY A 8 12.37 -3.74 3.04
N CYS A 9 13.31 -2.80 3.05
CA CYS A 9 13.41 -1.73 4.04
C CYS A 9 13.05 -0.40 3.36
N ASN A 10 12.07 0.31 3.89
CA ASN A 10 11.75 1.66 3.48
C ASN A 10 11.94 2.60 4.68
N PRO A 11 12.91 3.53 4.67
CA PRO A 11 13.12 4.44 5.78
C PRO A 11 12.05 5.55 5.85
N PHE A 12 11.24 5.74 4.80
CA PHE A 12 10.29 6.87 4.69
C PHE A 12 8.89 6.54 5.21
N TYR A 13 8.55 5.27 5.46
CA TYR A 13 7.27 4.94 6.08
C TYR A 13 7.30 3.61 6.83
N ASP A 14 6.55 3.54 7.93
CA ASP A 14 6.32 2.31 8.68
C ASP A 14 5.07 1.56 8.16
N ARG A 15 5.31 0.44 7.50
CA ARG A 15 4.25 -0.46 7.02
C ARG A 15 3.33 -0.99 8.12
N LYS A 16 3.78 -1.09 9.38
CA LYS A 16 2.91 -1.48 10.50
C LYS A 16 1.88 -0.41 10.82
N LYS A 17 2.24 0.88 10.75
CA LYS A 17 1.29 1.98 10.95
C LYS A 17 0.20 1.98 9.87
N VAL A 18 0.58 1.85 8.59
CA VAL A 18 -0.38 1.74 7.48
C VAL A 18 -1.31 0.53 7.68
N TYR A 19 -0.76 -0.62 8.08
CA TYR A 19 -1.55 -1.80 8.42
C TYR A 19 -2.59 -1.52 9.52
N ILE A 20 -2.19 -0.86 10.62
CA ILE A 20 -3.11 -0.50 11.71
C ILE A 20 -4.21 0.46 11.22
N MET A 21 -3.87 1.44 10.38
CA MET A 21 -4.85 2.37 9.80
C MET A 21 -5.89 1.62 8.94
N LEU A 22 -5.43 0.68 8.10
CA LEU A 22 -6.31 -0.17 7.29
C LEU A 22 -7.20 -1.07 8.15
N LEU A 23 -6.68 -1.61 9.26
CA LEU A 23 -7.48 -2.39 10.19
C LEU A 23 -8.55 -1.55 10.90
N LYS A 24 -8.29 -0.28 11.21
CA LYS A 24 -9.30 0.58 11.84
C LYS A 24 -10.47 0.91 10.89
N ASN A 25 -10.28 0.79 9.58
CA ASN A 25 -11.32 1.06 8.58
C ASN A 25 -12.22 -0.16 8.30
N LYS A 26 -13.32 -0.27 9.05
CA LYS A 26 -14.29 -1.38 8.93
C LYS A 26 -14.93 -1.52 7.54
N LYS A 27 -15.07 -0.42 6.77
CA LYS A 27 -15.63 -0.47 5.41
C LYS A 27 -14.69 -1.20 4.47
N VAL A 28 -13.42 -0.83 4.51
CA VAL A 28 -12.35 -1.42 3.69
C VAL A 28 -12.13 -2.90 4.02
N GLN A 29 -12.22 -3.28 5.30
CA GLN A 29 -12.04 -4.68 5.69
C GLN A 29 -13.02 -5.66 5.02
N LYS A 30 -14.25 -5.22 4.73
CA LYS A 30 -15.30 -6.07 4.12
C LYS A 30 -15.09 -6.33 2.63
N LEU A 31 -14.20 -5.58 1.98
CA LEU A 31 -14.00 -5.68 0.54
C LEU A 31 -13.12 -6.86 0.16
N ASP A 32 -13.40 -7.51 -0.97
CA ASP A 32 -12.56 -8.59 -1.49
C ASP A 32 -11.39 -8.04 -2.34
N LYS A 33 -10.45 -7.40 -1.65
CA LYS A 33 -9.21 -6.86 -2.22
C LYS A 33 -7.99 -7.43 -1.50
N VAL A 34 -6.88 -7.54 -2.21
CA VAL A 34 -5.57 -7.85 -1.66
C VAL A 34 -4.72 -6.59 -1.61
N ILE A 35 -4.15 -6.25 -0.46
CA ILE A 35 -3.21 -5.14 -0.32
C ILE A 35 -1.83 -5.72 -0.03
N ILE A 36 -0.83 -5.32 -0.80
CA ILE A 36 0.56 -5.68 -0.58
C ILE A 36 1.29 -4.45 -0.02
N LEU A 37 1.61 -4.49 1.28
CA LEU A 37 2.44 -3.49 1.94
C LEU A 37 3.91 -3.84 1.71
N ASN A 38 4.54 -3.16 0.75
CA ASN A 38 5.89 -3.46 0.27
C ASN A 38 6.91 -2.40 0.71
N GLY A 39 7.98 -2.83 1.37
CA GLY A 39 9.05 -1.92 1.82
C GLY A 39 10.20 -1.73 0.82
N CYS A 40 10.21 -2.40 -0.32
CA CYS A 40 11.31 -2.34 -1.28
C CYS A 40 11.11 -1.20 -2.28
N GLN A 41 12.09 -0.30 -2.40
CA GLN A 41 12.07 0.80 -3.38
C GLN A 41 12.52 0.37 -4.78
N ARG A 42 13.26 -0.74 -4.91
CA ARG A 42 13.80 -1.20 -6.20
C ARG A 42 12.73 -1.68 -7.19
N GLY A 43 11.51 -1.96 -6.73
CA GLY A 43 10.41 -2.24 -7.66
C GLY A 43 10.46 -3.63 -8.29
N CYS A 44 10.54 -4.73 -7.52
CA CYS A 44 10.56 -6.09 -8.07
C CYS A 44 9.39 -6.36 -9.04
N ARG A 45 8.23 -5.73 -8.80
CA ARG A 45 7.12 -5.71 -9.74
C ARG A 45 6.43 -4.34 -9.72
N LYS A 46 6.70 -3.54 -10.76
CA LYS A 46 6.32 -2.12 -10.86
C LYS A 46 4.84 -1.85 -11.17
N SER A 47 4.11 -2.85 -11.65
CA SER A 47 2.68 -2.76 -11.93
C SER A 47 2.05 -4.14 -11.87
N LEU A 48 0.94 -4.25 -11.16
CA LEU A 48 0.03 -5.38 -11.24
C LEU A 48 -1.12 -5.01 -12.19
N LYS A 49 -1.41 -5.88 -13.15
CA LYS A 49 -2.58 -5.74 -14.04
C LYS A 49 -3.89 -6.14 -13.35
N ASP A 50 -3.82 -6.69 -12.15
CA ASP A 50 -4.97 -7.20 -11.41
C ASP A 50 -5.60 -6.08 -10.57
N LYS A 51 -6.81 -5.66 -10.96
CA LYS A 51 -7.57 -4.62 -10.27
C LYS A 51 -7.97 -4.99 -8.83
N ASN A 52 -7.88 -6.27 -8.46
CA ASN A 52 -8.17 -6.73 -7.10
C ASN A 52 -6.95 -6.68 -6.18
N VAL A 53 -5.77 -6.35 -6.70
CA VAL A 53 -4.54 -6.25 -5.92
C VAL A 53 -4.00 -4.82 -5.94
N ILE A 54 -3.82 -4.24 -4.76
CA ILE A 54 -3.20 -2.94 -4.56
C ILE A 54 -1.79 -3.17 -4.03
N ASN A 55 -0.79 -2.81 -4.82
CA ASN A 55 0.62 -2.92 -4.43
C ASN A 55 1.16 -1.54 -4.07
N VAL A 56 1.45 -1.31 -2.79
CA VAL A 56 1.99 -0.03 -2.31
C VAL A 56 3.32 0.33 -2.96
N GLN A 57 4.05 -0.65 -3.50
CA GLN A 57 5.25 -0.37 -4.29
C GLN A 57 4.97 0.54 -5.49
N GLU A 58 3.78 0.46 -6.10
CA GLU A 58 3.41 1.31 -7.24
C GLU A 58 3.32 2.79 -6.83
N TYR A 59 2.84 3.05 -5.62
CA TYR A 59 2.87 4.40 -5.06
C TYR A 59 4.31 4.87 -4.84
N ILE A 60 5.12 4.03 -4.20
CA ILE A 60 6.50 4.36 -3.82
C ILE A 60 7.37 4.68 -5.03
N ILE A 61 7.26 3.92 -6.13
CA ILE A 61 8.11 4.12 -7.32
C ILE A 61 7.71 5.33 -8.17
N ASN A 62 6.47 5.81 -8.02
CA ASN A 62 5.91 6.89 -8.83
C ASN A 62 5.86 8.23 -8.08
N ASN A 63 6.38 8.30 -6.86
CA ASN A 63 6.41 9.51 -6.05
C ASN A 63 7.83 9.78 -5.55
N ASP A 64 8.15 11.05 -5.33
CA ASP A 64 9.41 11.45 -4.69
C ASP A 64 9.47 10.94 -3.25
N LEU A 65 10.66 10.60 -2.76
CA LEU A 65 10.86 10.07 -1.40
C LEU A 65 10.36 11.03 -0.31
N LYS A 66 10.47 12.34 -0.52
CA LYS A 66 9.95 13.40 0.37
C LYS A 66 8.42 13.37 0.51
N ASP A 67 7.74 12.79 -0.48
CA ASP A 67 6.29 12.69 -0.54
C ASP A 67 5.76 11.37 -0.01
N ILE A 68 6.64 10.47 0.45
CA ILE A 68 6.24 9.19 1.02
C ILE A 68 6.07 9.35 2.53
N ASN A 69 4.85 9.11 3.01
CA ASN A 69 4.55 8.89 4.42
C ASN A 69 3.33 7.97 4.56
N GLU A 70 3.04 7.53 5.78
CA GLU A 70 1.98 6.57 6.05
C GLU A 70 0.58 7.08 5.69
N GLU A 71 0.31 8.36 5.92
CA GLU A 71 -1.01 8.97 5.65
C GLU A 71 -1.27 9.08 4.15
N LYS A 72 -0.29 9.56 3.38
CA LYS A 72 -0.38 9.64 1.93
C LYS A 72 -0.52 8.25 1.29
N ILE A 73 0.24 7.26 1.77
CA ILE A 73 0.09 5.86 1.33
C ILE A 73 -1.32 5.35 1.64
N TYR A 74 -1.82 5.57 2.85
CA TYR A 74 -3.15 5.14 3.23
C TYR A 74 -4.22 5.77 2.34
N ASN A 75 -4.18 7.09 2.13
CA ASN A 75 -5.14 7.80 1.27
C ASN A 75 -5.09 7.27 -0.16
N TRP A 76 -3.90 7.09 -0.72
CA TRP A 76 -3.74 6.48 -2.05
C TRP A 76 -4.34 5.07 -2.14
N ILE A 77 -4.15 4.23 -1.10
CA ILE A 77 -4.79 2.91 -1.06
C ILE A 77 -6.32 3.07 -1.08
N ILE A 78 -6.88 3.95 -0.26
CA ILE A 78 -8.33 4.19 -0.20
C ILE A 78 -8.88 4.62 -1.57
N GLU A 79 -8.21 5.58 -2.22
CA GLU A 79 -8.59 6.03 -3.57
C GLU A 79 -8.60 4.87 -4.58
N ASN A 80 -7.58 4.01 -4.56
CA ASN A 80 -7.50 2.85 -5.47
C ASN A 80 -8.48 1.73 -5.13
N ILE A 81 -8.98 1.66 -3.89
CA ILE A 81 -10.02 0.71 -3.51
C ILE A 81 -11.37 1.07 -4.14
N PHE A 82 -11.69 2.37 -4.20
CA PHE A 82 -12.99 2.88 -4.62
C PHE A 82 -13.01 3.43 -6.06
N LYS A 83 -11.92 3.24 -6.81
CA LYS A 83 -11.80 3.56 -8.23
C LYS A 83 -12.24 2.40 -9.11
#